data_AF-A0A843I2H9-F1
#
_entry.id   AF-A0A843I2H9-F1
#
_cell.length_a   1.000
_cell.length_b   1.000
_cell.length_c   1.000
_cell.angle_alpha   90.00
_cell.angle_beta   90.00
_cell.angle_gamma   90.00
#
_symmetry.space_group_name_H-M   'P 1'
#
loop_
_entity.id
_entity.type
_entity.pdbx_description
1 polymer ?
#
loop_
_entity_poly.entity_id
_entity_poly.type
_entity_poly.pdbx_seq_one_letter_code
_entity_poly.pdbx_strand_id
1 'polypeptide(L)'
;SVGINAILTAIAAELGISCILTMEKNKTKNSTWEIRRASEMMSIALTKRKFPKDLGVDLLILKDKKYEEEKVRYEGNVIEVYSPVPLKPDSSGFARIFKEKSKIGIVWHGRRKLTVIGKDGLSIGRTLIREVKEISPEHALYLGYELSKAEIASLLGKTYIQDRALFRRIANEGGST
;
A
#
# COMPACT_ATOMS: atom_id res chain seq x y z
N SER A 1 -18.95 0.38 -2.58
CA SER A 1 -19.85 1.03 -1.60
C SER A 1 -19.18 2.20 -0.91
N VAL A 2 -17.87 2.14 -0.61
CA VAL A 2 -17.08 3.15 0.14
C VAL A 2 -17.60 4.60 0.06
N GLY A 3 -17.64 5.19 -1.14
CA GLY A 3 -18.07 6.58 -1.30
C GLY A 3 -19.55 6.82 -1.01
N ILE A 4 -20.43 5.87 -1.35
CA ILE A 4 -21.87 5.99 -1.11
C ILE A 4 -22.16 5.98 0.39
N ASN A 5 -21.53 5.05 1.13
CA ASN A 5 -21.66 4.98 2.58
C ASN A 5 -21.19 6.29 3.24
N ALA A 6 -20.06 6.85 2.78
CA ALA A 6 -19.58 8.13 3.29
C ALA A 6 -20.55 9.29 3.07
N ILE A 7 -21.15 9.38 1.87
CA ILE A 7 -22.14 10.41 1.54
C ILE A 7 -23.40 10.26 2.39
N LEU A 8 -23.94 9.03 2.50
CA LEU A 8 -25.13 8.78 3.32
C LEU A 8 -24.89 9.09 4.79
N THR A 9 -23.71 8.74 5.32
CA THR A 9 -23.31 9.09 6.68
C THR A 9 -23.17 10.60 6.86
N ALA A 10 -22.66 11.33 5.86
CA ALA A 10 -22.58 12.79 5.92
C ALA A 10 -23.97 13.44 6.00
N ILE A 11 -24.90 13.01 5.13
CA ILE A 11 -26.29 13.48 5.15
C ILE A 11 -26.95 13.16 6.50
N ALA A 12 -26.77 11.93 6.99
CA ALA A 12 -27.31 11.51 8.28
C ALA A 12 -26.77 12.38 9.44
N ALA A 13 -25.47 12.66 9.43
CA ALA A 13 -24.83 13.49 10.45
C ALA A 13 -25.32 14.95 10.41
N GLU A 14 -25.49 15.55 9.22
CA GLU A 14 -26.04 16.90 9.07
C GLU A 14 -27.51 17.00 9.50
N LEU A 15 -28.30 15.94 9.31
CA LEU A 15 -29.68 15.85 9.78
C LEU A 15 -29.80 15.51 11.28
N GLY A 16 -28.70 15.30 11.99
CA GLY A 16 -28.70 14.95 13.41
C GLY A 16 -29.15 13.51 13.71
N ILE A 17 -29.05 12.60 12.73
CA ILE A 17 -29.36 11.18 12.92
C ILE A 17 -28.29 10.52 13.78
N SER A 18 -28.70 9.87 14.86
CA SER A 18 -27.80 9.24 15.84
C SER A 18 -27.46 7.77 15.53
N CYS A 19 -28.18 7.10 14.63
CA CYS A 19 -28.01 5.68 14.33
C CYS A 19 -28.06 5.38 12.83
N ILE A 20 -27.10 4.59 12.35
CA ILE A 20 -27.04 4.09 10.97
C ILE A 20 -26.97 2.56 11.00
N LEU A 21 -27.97 1.89 10.44
CA LEU A 21 -27.99 0.44 10.30
C LEU A 21 -27.29 0.03 8.99
N THR A 22 -26.42 -0.97 9.04
CA THR A 22 -25.70 -1.50 7.89
C THR A 22 -25.56 -3.00 7.94
N MET A 23 -25.37 -3.62 6.77
CA MET A 23 -25.13 -5.05 6.64
C MET A 23 -23.84 -5.31 5.87
N GLU A 24 -23.09 -6.30 6.34
CA GLU A 24 -21.86 -6.76 5.73
C GLU A 24 -22.02 -8.19 5.21
N LYS A 25 -21.85 -8.36 3.89
CA LYS A 25 -21.87 -9.63 3.14
C LYS A 25 -20.87 -9.54 1.99
N ASN A 26 -20.72 -10.59 1.17
CA ASN A 26 -19.75 -10.65 0.04
C ASN A 26 -19.63 -9.34 -0.76
N LYS A 27 -20.75 -8.77 -1.23
CA LYS A 27 -20.75 -7.52 -2.03
C LYS A 27 -20.64 -6.23 -1.19
N THR A 28 -20.87 -6.30 0.11
CA THR A 28 -20.80 -5.19 1.07
C THR A 28 -19.68 -5.41 2.10
N LYS A 29 -18.63 -6.17 1.74
CA LYS A 29 -17.49 -6.43 2.62
C LYS A 29 -16.83 -5.11 3.03
N ASN A 30 -16.57 -4.97 4.33
CA ASN A 30 -16.13 -3.77 5.02
C ASN A 30 -17.13 -2.60 5.06
N SER A 31 -18.41 -2.81 4.73
CA SER A 31 -19.44 -1.74 4.79
C SER A 31 -19.61 -1.19 6.22
N THR A 32 -19.45 -2.06 7.24
CA THR A 32 -19.49 -1.64 8.64
C THR A 32 -18.32 -0.73 9.00
N TRP A 33 -17.11 -1.11 8.57
CA TRP A 33 -15.91 -0.28 8.76
C TRP A 33 -16.03 1.06 7.99
N GLU A 34 -16.53 1.04 6.75
CA GLU A 34 -16.74 2.24 5.92
C GLU A 34 -17.65 3.26 6.64
N ILE A 35 -18.80 2.80 7.18
CA ILE A 35 -19.74 3.68 7.89
C ILE A 35 -19.16 4.16 9.21
N ARG A 36 -18.53 3.27 10.00
CA ARG A 36 -17.87 3.67 11.25
C ARG A 36 -16.85 4.79 10.98
N ARG A 37 -16.00 4.60 9.98
CA ARG A 37 -14.96 5.56 9.63
C ARG A 37 -15.53 6.87 9.10
N ALA A 38 -16.59 6.82 8.31
CA ALA A 38 -17.33 8.01 7.87
C ALA A 38 -17.96 8.76 9.05
N SER A 39 -18.51 8.05 10.04
CA SER A 39 -19.09 8.66 11.24
C SER A 39 -18.02 9.35 12.09
N GLU A 40 -16.83 8.75 12.23
CA GLU A 40 -15.67 9.38 12.88
C GLU A 40 -15.26 10.66 12.14
N MET A 41 -15.13 10.60 10.81
CA MET A 41 -14.84 11.77 9.98
C MET A 41 -15.87 12.89 10.17
N MET A 42 -17.16 12.57 10.13
CA MET A 42 -18.24 13.55 10.29
C MET A 42 -18.30 14.14 11.69
N SER A 43 -18.10 13.32 12.73
CA SER A 43 -18.04 13.78 14.12
C SER A 43 -16.93 14.82 14.31
N ILE A 44 -15.72 14.55 13.80
CA ILE A 44 -14.61 15.49 13.85
C ILE A 44 -14.90 16.75 13.02
N ALA A 45 -15.47 16.59 11.83
CA ALA A 45 -15.81 17.68 10.91
C ALA A 45 -16.82 18.66 11.54
N LEU A 46 -17.93 18.15 12.07
CA LEU A 46 -18.98 18.92 12.72
C LEU A 46 -18.45 19.62 13.98
N THR A 47 -17.68 18.91 14.81
CA THR A 47 -17.05 19.48 16.02
C THR A 47 -16.10 20.63 15.67
N LYS A 48 -15.28 20.46 14.63
CA LYS A 48 -14.31 21.47 14.18
C LYS A 48 -14.89 22.54 13.25
N ARG A 49 -16.18 22.44 12.89
CA ARG A 49 -16.86 23.28 11.89
C ARG A 49 -16.07 23.37 10.57
N LYS A 50 -15.60 22.23 10.07
CA LYS A 50 -14.86 22.10 8.82
C LYS A 50 -15.48 21.01 7.95
N PHE A 51 -15.16 21.03 6.66
CA PHE A 51 -15.51 19.93 5.76
C PHE A 51 -14.80 18.63 6.20
N PRO A 52 -15.36 17.44 5.90
CA PRO A 52 -14.79 16.14 6.24
C PRO A 52 -13.59 15.78 5.35
N LYS A 53 -12.55 16.64 5.35
CA LYS A 53 -11.29 16.50 4.63
C LYS A 53 -10.12 16.89 5.53
N ASP A 54 -8.95 16.31 5.26
CA ASP A 54 -7.69 16.62 5.96
C ASP A 54 -7.76 16.44 7.49
N LEU A 55 -8.49 15.41 7.94
CA LEU A 55 -8.77 15.16 9.37
C LEU A 55 -7.78 14.19 10.04
N GLY A 56 -6.79 13.68 9.31
CA GLY A 56 -5.90 12.59 9.76
C GLY A 56 -6.54 11.20 9.70
N VAL A 57 -7.83 11.15 9.36
CA VAL A 57 -8.63 9.96 9.12
C VAL A 57 -9.12 9.99 7.67
N ASP A 58 -9.03 8.85 6.97
CA ASP A 58 -9.39 8.75 5.55
C ASP A 58 -10.23 7.49 5.26
N LEU A 59 -10.85 7.50 4.07
CA LEU A 59 -11.74 6.46 3.56
C LEU A 59 -11.23 5.89 2.23
N LEU A 60 -9.95 6.06 1.89
CA LEU A 60 -9.43 5.57 0.61
C LEU A 60 -9.19 4.06 0.68
N ILE A 61 -10.09 3.28 0.09
CA ILE A 61 -9.92 1.83 -0.03
C ILE A 61 -9.60 1.47 -1.48
N LEU A 62 -8.47 0.80 -1.69
CA LEU A 62 -8.15 0.12 -2.94
C LEU A 62 -8.53 -1.37 -2.81
N LYS A 63 -9.57 -1.81 -3.52
CA LYS A 63 -10.02 -3.21 -3.53
C LYS A 63 -10.61 -3.59 -4.89
N ASP A 64 -10.51 -4.86 -5.25
CA ASP A 64 -11.21 -5.40 -6.41
C ASP A 64 -12.72 -5.52 -6.17
N LYS A 65 -13.50 -5.37 -7.25
CA LYS A 65 -14.97 -5.53 -7.20
C LYS A 65 -15.38 -6.97 -6.92
N LYS A 66 -14.62 -7.94 -7.43
CA LYS A 66 -14.77 -9.37 -7.18
C LYS A 66 -13.42 -9.89 -6.73
N TYR A 67 -13.41 -10.64 -5.64
CA TYR A 67 -12.24 -11.34 -5.17
C TYR A 67 -12.44 -12.82 -5.48
N GLU A 68 -11.53 -13.39 -6.25
CA GLU A 68 -11.50 -14.81 -6.56
C GLU A 68 -10.24 -15.38 -5.93
N GLU A 69 -10.42 -16.38 -5.08
CA GLU A 69 -9.30 -17.09 -4.46
C GLU A 69 -8.88 -18.22 -5.39
N GLU A 70 -7.60 -18.24 -5.77
CA GLU A 70 -7.04 -19.35 -6.52
C GLU A 70 -6.94 -20.57 -5.61
N LYS A 71 -7.65 -21.64 -5.95
CA LYS A 71 -7.57 -22.92 -5.25
C LYS A 71 -6.36 -23.70 -5.77
N VAL A 72 -5.22 -23.50 -5.14
CA VAL A 72 -3.98 -24.20 -5.48
C VAL A 72 -3.89 -25.51 -4.71
N ARG A 73 -3.58 -26.61 -5.39
CA ARG A 73 -3.17 -27.86 -4.73
C ARG A 73 -1.66 -27.77 -4.50
N TYR A 74 -1.24 -27.83 -3.24
CA TYR A 74 0.18 -27.82 -2.92
C TYR A 74 0.88 -29.08 -3.42
N GLU A 75 2.06 -28.91 -3.99
CA GLU A 75 2.93 -29.99 -4.46
C GLU A 75 4.25 -29.96 -3.68
N GLY A 76 4.77 -31.14 -3.33
CA GLY A 76 6.03 -31.26 -2.59
C GLY A 76 5.94 -30.86 -1.11
N ASN A 77 7.08 -30.43 -0.55
CA ASN A 77 7.16 -29.99 0.84
C ASN A 77 6.75 -28.52 0.96
N VAL A 78 5.80 -28.23 1.86
CA VAL A 78 5.28 -26.87 2.09
C VAL A 78 6.07 -26.22 3.23
N ILE A 79 6.71 -25.10 2.93
CA ILE A 79 7.43 -24.28 3.92
C ILE A 79 6.60 -23.03 4.18
N GLU A 80 5.96 -22.96 5.34
CA GLU A 80 5.21 -21.76 5.77
C GLU A 80 6.13 -20.77 6.50
N VAL A 81 6.04 -19.49 6.14
CA VAL A 81 6.82 -18.40 6.73
C VAL A 81 5.92 -17.56 7.64
N TYR A 82 6.18 -17.58 8.95
CA TYR A 82 5.33 -16.89 9.94
C TYR A 82 5.83 -15.49 10.35
N SER A 83 7.07 -15.13 9.99
CA SER A 83 7.68 -13.86 10.36
C SER A 83 8.54 -13.30 9.23
N PRO A 84 8.79 -11.97 9.19
CA PRO A 84 9.69 -11.36 8.23
C PRO A 84 11.09 -11.96 8.33
N VAL A 85 11.62 -12.44 7.21
CA VAL A 85 13.02 -12.91 7.14
C VAL A 85 13.92 -11.67 7.03
N PRO A 86 14.88 -11.48 7.94
CA PRO A 86 15.77 -10.32 7.89
C PRO A 86 16.65 -10.39 6.65
N LEU A 87 16.80 -9.24 5.97
CA LEU A 87 17.71 -9.13 4.84
C LEU A 87 19.15 -9.21 5.34
N LYS A 88 19.98 -10.05 4.72
CA LYS A 88 21.42 -10.02 4.96
C LYS A 88 22.04 -8.79 4.29
N PRO A 89 22.88 -8.03 5.00
CA PRO A 89 23.62 -6.94 4.39
C PRO A 89 24.45 -7.44 3.20
N ASP A 90 24.38 -6.73 2.09
CA ASP A 90 25.18 -7.02 0.91
C ASP A 90 26.49 -6.24 0.99
N SER A 91 27.63 -6.93 0.83
CA SER A 91 28.95 -6.32 0.86
C SER A 91 29.26 -5.50 -0.41
N SER A 92 28.48 -5.67 -1.49
CA SER A 92 28.70 -5.01 -2.78
C SER A 92 28.25 -3.54 -2.82
N GLY A 93 27.36 -3.12 -1.91
CA GLY A 93 26.87 -1.75 -1.83
C GLY A 93 25.45 -1.62 -1.32
N PHE A 94 24.91 -0.41 -1.36
CA PHE A 94 23.51 -0.13 -1.03
C PHE A 94 22.82 0.66 -2.15
N ALA A 95 21.50 0.53 -2.23
CA ALA A 95 20.69 1.22 -3.23
C ALA A 95 19.65 2.14 -2.60
N ARG A 96 19.42 3.27 -3.25
CA ARG A 96 18.30 4.16 -2.97
C ARG A 96 17.35 4.17 -4.15
N ILE A 97 16.10 3.77 -3.91
CA ILE A 97 15.04 3.82 -4.92
C ILE A 97 14.27 5.13 -4.76
N PHE A 98 13.83 5.68 -5.89
CA PHE A 98 13.04 6.90 -5.91
C PHE A 98 11.96 6.85 -6.98
N LYS A 99 10.93 7.66 -6.77
CA LYS A 99 9.87 7.93 -7.73
C LYS A 99 9.94 9.41 -8.10
N GLU A 100 9.98 9.70 -9.40
CA GLU A 100 9.99 11.06 -9.93
C GLU A 100 8.96 11.21 -11.06
N LYS A 101 7.92 12.02 -10.85
CA LYS A 101 6.84 12.27 -11.83
C LYS A 101 6.28 10.96 -12.39
N SER A 102 6.62 10.65 -13.64
CA SER A 102 6.17 9.48 -14.41
C SER A 102 7.24 8.39 -14.56
N LYS A 103 8.36 8.51 -13.84
CA LYS A 103 9.48 7.57 -13.83
C LYS A 103 9.78 7.09 -12.41
N ILE A 104 10.42 5.95 -12.32
CA ILE A 104 11.06 5.45 -11.11
C ILE A 104 12.54 5.22 -11.43
N GLY A 105 13.35 5.13 -10.39
CA GLY A 105 14.77 4.90 -10.56
C GLY A 105 15.44 4.34 -9.32
N ILE A 106 16.65 3.88 -9.52
CA ILE A 106 17.52 3.34 -8.50
C ILE A 106 18.89 3.98 -8.63
N VAL A 107 19.41 4.49 -7.52
CA VAL A 107 20.79 4.95 -7.38
C VAL A 107 21.55 3.88 -6.62
N TRP A 108 22.56 3.32 -7.24
CA TRP A 108 23.44 2.33 -6.64
C TRP A 108 24.72 2.99 -6.12
N HIS A 109 25.08 2.66 -4.88
CA HIS A 109 26.28 3.09 -4.20
C HIS A 109 27.13 1.87 -3.83
N GLY A 110 28.01 1.46 -4.74
CA GLY A 110 29.03 0.44 -4.51
C GLY A 110 30.39 0.92 -4.98
N ARG A 111 31.23 0.01 -5.49
CA ARG A 111 32.52 0.36 -6.13
C ARG A 111 32.40 1.41 -7.23
N ARG A 112 31.27 1.40 -7.94
CA ARG A 112 30.88 2.40 -8.92
C ARG A 112 29.50 2.93 -8.56
N LYS A 113 29.31 4.24 -8.77
CA LYS A 113 28.02 4.89 -8.65
C LYS A 113 27.30 4.80 -9.99
N LEU A 114 26.08 4.25 -9.97
CA LEU A 114 25.25 4.09 -11.17
C LEU A 114 23.83 4.57 -10.85
N THR A 115 23.16 5.13 -11.84
CA THR A 115 21.73 5.45 -11.74
C THR A 115 21.00 4.88 -12.93
N VAL A 116 19.96 4.10 -12.67
CA VAL A 116 19.10 3.52 -13.69
C VAL A 116 17.70 4.07 -13.48
N ILE A 117 17.11 4.61 -14.55
CA ILE A 117 15.78 5.22 -14.55
C ILE A 117 14.91 4.60 -15.64
N GLY A 118 13.61 4.57 -15.40
CA GLY A 118 12.66 4.02 -16.35
C GLY A 118 11.23 4.12 -15.86
N LYS A 119 10.32 3.42 -16.54
CA LYS A 119 8.91 3.28 -16.12
C LYS A 119 8.58 1.90 -15.58
N ASP A 120 9.36 0.90 -16.00
CA ASP A 120 9.18 -0.52 -15.67
C ASP A 120 10.25 -0.94 -14.65
N GLY A 121 9.81 -1.31 -13.45
CA GLY A 121 10.70 -1.66 -12.33
C GLY A 121 11.53 -2.90 -12.60
N LEU A 122 10.95 -3.89 -13.29
CA LEU A 122 11.64 -5.12 -13.64
C LEU A 122 12.85 -4.87 -14.56
N SER A 123 12.67 -4.04 -15.59
CA SER A 123 13.74 -3.66 -16.54
C SER A 123 14.83 -2.85 -15.85
N ILE A 124 14.46 -1.95 -14.93
CA ILE A 124 15.42 -1.19 -14.14
C ILE A 124 16.27 -2.14 -13.28
N GLY A 125 15.64 -3.05 -12.54
CA GLY A 125 16.33 -4.04 -11.71
C GLY A 125 17.24 -4.96 -12.52
N ARG A 126 16.76 -5.48 -13.66
CA ARG A 126 17.57 -6.32 -14.57
C ARG A 126 18.77 -5.56 -15.14
N THR A 127 18.59 -4.30 -15.50
CA THR A 127 19.68 -3.46 -16.00
C THR A 127 20.72 -3.23 -14.90
N LEU A 128 20.29 -2.90 -13.68
CA LEU A 128 21.20 -2.73 -12.55
C LEU A 128 22.04 -3.99 -12.29
N ILE A 129 21.42 -5.16 -12.22
CA ILE A 129 22.12 -6.43 -11.97
C ILE A 129 23.18 -6.70 -13.04
N ARG A 130 22.87 -6.43 -14.32
CA ARG A 130 23.81 -6.63 -15.43
C ARG A 130 25.02 -5.70 -15.36
N GLU A 131 24.83 -4.46 -14.92
CA GLU A 131 25.89 -3.46 -14.82
C GLU A 131 26.76 -3.64 -13.57
N VAL A 132 26.16 -3.98 -12.42
CA VAL A 132 26.88 -4.13 -11.14
C VAL A 132 27.54 -5.50 -11.00
N LYS A 133 26.89 -6.57 -11.49
CA LYS A 133 27.33 -7.99 -11.48
C LYS A 133 27.59 -8.65 -10.12
N GLU A 134 27.85 -7.88 -9.06
CA GLU A 134 28.24 -8.37 -7.73
C GLU A 134 27.10 -8.35 -6.70
N ILE A 135 25.85 -8.11 -7.13
CA ILE A 135 24.69 -8.06 -6.23
C ILE A 135 24.27 -9.48 -5.84
N SER A 136 24.13 -9.73 -4.54
CA SER A 136 23.66 -11.01 -4.02
C SER A 136 22.19 -11.29 -4.41
N PRO A 137 21.77 -12.57 -4.52
CA PRO A 137 20.39 -12.90 -4.84
C PRO A 137 19.35 -12.34 -3.85
N GLU A 138 19.65 -12.37 -2.54
CA GLU A 138 18.76 -11.81 -1.50
C GLU A 138 18.58 -10.29 -1.70
N HIS A 139 19.66 -9.56 -1.98
CA HIS A 139 19.59 -8.12 -2.23
C HIS A 139 18.91 -7.80 -3.56
N ALA A 140 19.16 -8.57 -4.62
CA ALA A 140 18.47 -8.43 -5.90
C ALA A 140 16.95 -8.61 -5.76
N LEU A 141 16.50 -9.58 -4.93
CA LEU A 141 15.09 -9.77 -4.60
C LEU A 141 14.50 -8.56 -3.87
N TYR A 142 15.21 -8.04 -2.86
CA TYR A 142 14.81 -6.83 -2.14
C TYR A 142 14.66 -5.62 -3.06
N LEU A 143 15.63 -5.37 -3.95
CA LEU A 143 15.54 -4.28 -4.91
C LEU A 143 14.38 -4.45 -5.88
N GLY A 144 14.12 -5.67 -6.35
CA GLY A 144 12.95 -5.98 -7.17
C GLY A 144 11.63 -5.69 -6.44
N TYR A 145 11.53 -6.08 -5.17
CA TYR A 145 10.38 -5.81 -4.32
C TYR A 145 10.13 -4.30 -4.15
N GLU A 146 11.17 -3.53 -3.83
CA GLU A 146 11.06 -2.08 -3.68
C GLU A 146 10.77 -1.33 -4.99
N LEU A 147 11.38 -1.77 -6.11
CA LEU A 147 11.09 -1.21 -7.44
C LEU A 147 9.64 -1.46 -7.86
N SER A 148 9.10 -2.66 -7.59
CA SER A 148 7.69 -2.97 -7.80
C SER A 148 6.78 -2.06 -6.97
N LYS A 149 7.11 -1.83 -5.69
CA LYS A 149 6.36 -0.87 -4.86
C LYS A 149 6.41 0.55 -5.42
N ALA A 150 7.57 1.01 -5.89
CA ALA A 150 7.72 2.32 -6.50
C ALA A 150 6.90 2.45 -7.80
N GLU A 151 6.87 1.40 -8.61
CA GLU A 151 6.07 1.33 -9.84
C GLU A 151 4.57 1.41 -9.54
N ILE A 152 4.07 0.61 -8.61
CA ILE A 152 2.66 0.65 -8.17
C ILE A 152 2.31 2.03 -7.61
N ALA A 153 3.22 2.64 -6.82
CA ALA A 153 3.03 3.99 -6.31
C ALA A 153 2.97 5.03 -7.45
N SER A 154 3.75 4.84 -8.52
CA SER A 154 3.70 5.66 -9.73
C SER A 154 2.33 5.57 -10.41
N LEU A 155 1.86 4.34 -10.68
CA LEU A 155 0.58 4.06 -11.32
C LEU A 155 -0.62 4.64 -10.55
N LEU A 156 -0.57 4.57 -9.22
CA LEU A 156 -1.68 5.01 -8.36
C LEU A 156 -1.60 6.46 -7.90
N GLY A 157 -0.60 7.22 -8.35
CA GLY A 157 -0.38 8.59 -7.89
C GLY A 157 -0.02 8.70 -6.40
N LYS A 158 0.45 7.62 -5.77
CA LYS A 158 0.83 7.57 -4.35
C LYS A 158 2.26 8.06 -4.10
N THR A 159 2.51 8.52 -2.90
CA THR A 159 3.88 8.76 -2.42
C THR A 159 4.59 7.43 -2.18
N TYR A 160 5.78 7.28 -2.76
CA TYR A 160 6.67 6.16 -2.46
C TYR A 160 7.67 6.60 -1.38
N ILE A 161 7.83 5.76 -0.35
CA ILE A 161 8.89 5.86 0.64
C ILE A 161 9.44 4.45 0.82
N GLN A 162 10.74 4.28 0.59
CA GLN A 162 11.43 3.00 0.73
C GLN A 162 11.19 2.40 2.12
N ASP A 163 11.04 1.08 2.18
CA ASP A 163 10.75 0.29 3.39
C ASP A 163 9.42 0.61 4.10
N ARG A 164 8.63 1.57 3.61
CA ARG A 164 7.27 1.82 4.10
C ARG A 164 6.25 1.04 3.26
N ALA A 165 5.17 0.64 3.93
CA ALA A 165 4.03 0.03 3.27
C ALA A 165 3.33 1.05 2.37
N LEU A 166 2.94 0.63 1.16
CA LEU A 166 2.20 1.48 0.22
C LEU A 166 0.73 1.65 0.62
N PHE A 167 0.18 0.67 1.35
CA PHE A 167 -1.20 0.64 1.82
C PHE A 167 -1.25 0.26 3.30
N ARG A 168 -2.27 0.77 3.99
CA ARG A 168 -2.68 0.28 5.30
C ARG A 168 -3.77 -0.77 5.10
N ARG A 169 -3.75 -1.85 5.87
CA ARG A 169 -4.85 -2.83 5.89
C ARG A 169 -5.93 -2.37 6.88
N ILE A 170 -7.19 -2.52 6.49
CA ILE A 170 -8.38 -2.20 7.31
C ILE A 170 -8.36 -2.95 8.66
N ALA A 171 -7.84 -4.19 8.71
CA ALA A 171 -7.77 -4.98 9.94
C ALA A 171 -6.81 -4.40 11.01
N ASN A 172 -5.86 -3.55 10.62
CA ASN A 172 -4.84 -3.03 11.53
C ASN A 172 -5.29 -1.79 12.32
N GLU A 173 -6.53 -1.30 12.12
CA GLU A 173 -7.06 -0.14 12.86
C GLU A 173 -7.80 -0.53 14.16
N GLY A 174 -7.95 -1.82 14.46
CA GLY A 174 -8.58 -2.32 15.69
C GLY A 174 -7.64 -2.42 16.90
N GLY A 175 -6.34 -2.15 16.72
CA GLY A 175 -5.32 -2.29 17.77
C GLY A 175 -4.84 -0.95 18.32
N SER A 176 -5.74 -0.22 18.96
CA SER A 176 -5.38 0.87 19.88
C SER A 176 -6.48 0.98 20.93
N THR A 177 -6.41 0.09 21.90
CA THR A 177 -6.91 0.31 23.26
C THR A 177 -5.77 0.83 24.10
#